data_AF-A0A239XMZ0-F1
#
_entry.id   AF-A0A239XMZ0-F1
#
_cell.length_a   1.000
_cell.length_b   1.000
_cell.length_c   1.000
_cell.angle_alpha   90.00
_cell.angle_beta   90.00
_cell.angle_gamma   90.00
#
_symmetry.space_group_name_H-M   'P 1'
#
loop_
_entity.id
_entity.type
_entity.pdbx_description
1 polymer ?
#
loop_
_entity_poly.entity_id
_entity_poly.type
_entity_poly.pdbx_seq_one_letter_code
_entity_poly.pdbx_strand_id
1 'polypeptide(L)'
;MTIEKIHRMVLKDGLRQFKFKNSHYQTTLFEEQKGSIFGYRNKKNMVSGRGVVLTSLEAIEENQITFTHWTPIFIVMEPILKPNLVQTIYGTPAFVHGGPFANIAHGRNSVLATITALRLAGYTVTEAGFGADLGSEKFIAIKVPNLLKAPDVSVNLCQNWVQALSLP
;
A
#
# COMPACT_ATOMS: atom_id res chain seq x y z
N MET A 1 10.22 -20.55 18.42
CA MET A 1 8.74 -20.50 18.35
C MET A 1 8.34 -20.80 16.90
N THR A 2 7.53 -21.83 16.62
CA THR A 2 7.20 -22.26 15.25
C THR A 2 6.32 -21.23 14.52
N ILE A 3 6.55 -21.03 13.21
CA ILE A 3 5.80 -20.11 12.33
C ILE A 3 4.27 -20.29 12.44
N GLU A 4 3.81 -21.52 12.66
CA GLU A 4 2.38 -21.83 12.82
C GLU A 4 1.76 -21.19 14.06
N LYS A 5 2.55 -21.00 15.13
CA LYS A 5 2.10 -20.36 16.37
C LYS A 5 1.96 -18.85 16.17
N ILE A 6 2.88 -18.24 15.43
CA ILE A 6 2.82 -16.82 15.03
C ILE A 6 1.60 -16.57 14.14
N HIS A 7 1.38 -17.42 13.14
CA HIS A 7 0.24 -17.31 12.23
C HIS A 7 -1.11 -17.41 12.94
N ARG A 8 -1.27 -18.35 13.90
CA ARG A 8 -2.52 -18.45 14.68
C ARG A 8 -2.76 -17.22 15.56
N MET A 9 -1.71 -16.70 16.20
CA MET A 9 -1.83 -15.49 17.03
C MET A 9 -2.22 -14.26 16.23
N VAL A 10 -1.61 -14.06 15.06
CA VAL A 10 -1.85 -12.87 14.21
C VAL A 10 -3.22 -12.96 13.53
N LEU A 11 -3.60 -14.15 13.05
CA LEU A 11 -4.79 -14.31 12.20
C LEU A 11 -6.05 -14.70 12.97
N LYS A 12 -5.96 -15.03 14.28
CA LYS A 12 -7.07 -15.51 15.11
C LYS A 12 -7.94 -16.56 14.40
N ASP A 13 -7.29 -17.47 13.69
CA ASP A 13 -7.92 -18.53 12.88
C ASP A 13 -8.90 -18.08 11.77
N GLY A 14 -8.99 -16.78 11.44
CA GLY A 14 -10.04 -16.22 10.59
C GLY A 14 -9.85 -16.30 9.07
N LEU A 15 -8.65 -16.65 8.57
CA LEU A 15 -8.30 -16.48 7.15
C LEU A 15 -8.36 -17.78 6.31
N ARG A 16 -8.62 -18.94 6.92
CA ARG A 16 -8.61 -20.23 6.20
C ARG A 16 -9.92 -20.60 5.49
N GLN A 17 -10.99 -19.82 5.60
CA GLN A 17 -12.28 -20.21 5.02
C GLN A 17 -12.52 -19.76 3.58
N PHE A 18 -11.77 -18.78 3.04
CA PHE A 18 -12.05 -18.30 1.68
C PHE A 18 -10.77 -18.02 0.87
N LYS A 19 -10.73 -18.62 -0.32
CA LYS A 19 -9.74 -18.52 -1.42
C LYS A 19 -8.56 -19.51 -1.40
N PHE A 20 -8.82 -20.70 -1.95
CA PHE A 20 -7.79 -21.62 -2.43
C PHE A 20 -8.03 -22.07 -3.89
N LYS A 21 -8.64 -21.23 -4.75
CA LYS A 21 -8.86 -21.66 -6.13
C LYS A 21 -7.67 -21.41 -7.07
N ASN A 22 -6.77 -20.46 -6.78
CA ASN A 22 -5.65 -20.09 -7.67
C ASN A 22 -4.34 -19.65 -6.96
N SER A 23 -4.22 -19.77 -5.65
CA SER A 23 -3.03 -19.35 -4.90
C SER A 23 -2.17 -20.57 -4.54
N HIS A 24 -1.14 -20.84 -5.34
CA HIS A 24 -0.09 -21.76 -4.96
C HIS A 24 0.75 -21.13 -3.84
N TYR A 25 0.62 -21.63 -2.61
CA TYR A 25 1.46 -21.20 -1.50
C TYR A 25 2.82 -21.88 -1.63
N GLN A 26 3.85 -21.14 -2.00
CA GLN A 26 5.23 -21.57 -1.82
C GLN A 26 5.68 -21.07 -0.45
N THR A 27 5.90 -22.01 0.48
CA THR A 27 6.68 -21.76 1.70
C THR A 27 8.14 -21.57 1.29
N THR A 28 8.56 -20.32 1.08
CA THR A 28 9.99 -20.00 1.07
C THR A 28 10.53 -20.16 2.49
N LEU A 29 11.68 -20.81 2.64
CA LEU A 29 12.44 -20.82 3.89
C LEU A 29 12.80 -19.36 4.22
N PHE A 30 12.24 -18.82 5.30
CA PHE A 30 12.55 -17.45 5.72
C PHE A 30 13.93 -17.45 6.38
N GLU A 31 14.92 -16.81 5.75
CA GLU A 31 16.08 -16.26 6.47
C GLU A 31 15.58 -15.14 7.41
N GLU A 32 16.31 -14.85 8.49
CA GLU A 32 15.97 -13.77 9.43
C GLU A 32 15.90 -12.42 8.70
N GLN A 33 14.70 -11.99 8.31
CA GLN A 33 14.50 -10.72 7.64
C GLN A 33 14.15 -9.63 8.64
N LYS A 34 14.91 -8.52 8.58
CA LYS A 34 14.65 -7.30 9.34
C LYS A 34 13.40 -6.62 8.78
N GLY A 35 12.42 -6.38 9.64
CA GLY A 35 11.19 -5.66 9.30
C GLY A 35 10.70 -4.83 10.48
N SER A 36 9.73 -3.95 10.24
CA SER A 36 9.17 -3.09 11.29
C SER A 36 7.65 -3.16 11.35
N ILE A 37 7.07 -3.53 12.49
CA ILE A 37 5.62 -3.62 12.67
C ILE A 37 5.09 -2.27 13.19
N PHE A 38 4.00 -1.75 12.62
CA PHE A 38 3.33 -0.56 13.17
C PHE A 38 2.10 -0.97 13.99
N GLY A 39 2.14 -0.69 15.29
CA GLY A 39 1.10 -1.07 16.25
C GLY A 39 0.37 0.13 16.83
N TYR A 40 -0.91 -0.05 17.18
CA TYR A 40 -1.72 0.94 17.87
C TYR A 40 -2.26 0.38 19.19
N ARG A 41 -2.11 1.16 20.26
CA ARG A 41 -2.57 0.77 21.60
C ARG A 41 -4.09 0.80 21.73
N ASN A 42 -4.78 1.65 20.99
CA ASN A 42 -6.25 1.75 20.99
C ASN A 42 -6.81 2.24 19.65
N LYS A 43 -8.13 2.06 19.43
CA LYS A 43 -8.83 2.46 18.21
C LYS A 43 -8.78 3.97 17.93
N LYS A 44 -8.80 4.81 18.97
CA LYS A 44 -8.71 6.28 18.85
C LYS A 44 -7.36 6.72 18.28
N ASN A 45 -6.28 6.06 18.71
CA ASN A 45 -4.92 6.26 18.22
C ASN A 45 -4.76 5.77 16.78
N MET A 46 -5.42 4.66 16.41
CA MET A 46 -5.47 4.19 15.03
C MET A 46 -6.15 5.20 14.10
N VAL A 47 -7.33 5.70 14.49
CA VAL A 47 -8.07 6.71 13.69
C VAL A 47 -7.30 8.02 13.58
N SER A 48 -6.52 8.40 14.59
CA SER A 48 -5.67 9.60 14.59
C SER A 48 -4.25 9.37 14.04
N GLY A 49 -3.90 8.15 13.59
CA GLY A 49 -2.59 7.83 13.03
C GLY A 49 -1.42 7.84 14.02
N ARG A 50 -1.69 7.78 15.34
CA ARG A 50 -0.66 7.83 16.40
C ARG A 50 -0.29 6.41 16.86
N GLY A 51 0.61 5.76 16.14
CA GLY A 51 1.10 4.42 16.45
C GLY A 51 2.58 4.38 16.86
N VAL A 52 3.07 3.18 17.14
CA VAL A 52 4.47 2.89 17.49
C VAL A 52 5.06 1.97 16.43
N VAL A 53 6.28 2.27 15.98
CA VAL A 53 7.08 1.41 15.10
C VAL A 53 7.88 0.44 15.97
N LEU A 54 7.68 -0.86 15.78
CA LEU A 54 8.42 -1.94 16.45
C LEU A 54 9.42 -2.53 15.46
N THR A 55 10.72 -2.41 15.74
CA THR A 55 11.79 -2.84 14.83
C THR A 55 12.56 -4.06 15.34
N SER A 56 12.20 -4.59 16.51
CA SER A 56 12.88 -5.73 17.13
C SER A 56 11.88 -6.71 17.76
N LEU A 57 12.34 -7.93 18.03
CA LEU A 57 11.52 -8.96 18.65
C LEU A 57 11.24 -8.63 20.12
N GLU A 58 12.21 -8.06 20.83
CA GLU A 58 12.08 -7.62 22.23
C GLU A 58 10.96 -6.59 22.38
N ALA A 59 10.88 -5.63 21.45
CA ALA A 59 9.84 -4.61 21.46
C ALA A 59 8.43 -5.20 21.27
N ILE A 60 8.31 -6.31 20.52
CA ILE A 60 7.06 -7.06 20.37
C ILE A 60 6.73 -7.79 21.67
N GLU A 61 7.72 -8.45 22.28
CA GLU A 61 7.56 -9.19 23.54
C GLU A 61 7.14 -8.29 24.71
N GLU A 62 7.75 -7.13 24.85
CA GLU A 62 7.42 -6.16 25.90
C GLU A 62 6.00 -5.57 25.77
N ASN A 63 5.42 -5.59 24.57
CA ASN A 63 4.15 -4.94 24.29
C ASN A 63 3.04 -5.89 23.82
N GLN A 64 3.20 -7.21 24.00
CA GLN A 64 2.27 -8.25 23.49
C GLN A 64 0.81 -8.00 23.87
N ILE A 65 0.57 -7.39 25.04
CA ILE A 65 -0.76 -7.21 25.63
C ILE A 65 -1.28 -5.76 25.47
N THR A 66 -0.41 -4.84 25.07
CA THR A 66 -0.71 -3.39 25.06
C THR A 66 -1.29 -2.92 23.73
N PHE A 67 -1.03 -3.64 22.64
CA PHE A 67 -1.51 -3.29 21.32
C PHE A 67 -2.81 -4.01 20.98
N THR A 68 -3.86 -3.22 20.75
CA THR A 68 -5.20 -3.73 20.42
C THR A 68 -5.44 -3.80 18.91
N HIS A 69 -4.74 -2.98 18.14
CA HIS A 69 -4.86 -2.92 16.68
C HIS A 69 -3.46 -2.94 16.08
N TRP A 70 -3.29 -3.77 15.06
CA TRP A 70 -2.01 -3.95 14.40
C TRP A 70 -2.23 -3.69 12.92
N THR A 71 -1.41 -2.83 12.34
CA THR A 71 -1.25 -2.79 10.88
C THR A 71 0.01 -3.58 10.58
N PRO A 72 -0.08 -4.75 9.95
CA PRO A 72 1.10 -5.43 9.45
C PRO A 72 1.67 -4.58 8.31
N ILE A 73 2.55 -3.65 8.65
CA ILE A 73 3.55 -3.16 7.71
C ILE A 73 4.65 -4.22 7.78
N PHE A 74 4.45 -5.36 7.12
CA PHE A 74 5.59 -6.23 6.86
C PHE A 74 6.50 -5.46 5.89
N ILE A 75 7.51 -4.79 6.40
CA ILE A 75 8.70 -4.48 5.61
C ILE A 75 9.46 -5.80 5.44
N VAL A 76 8.89 -6.71 4.65
CA VAL A 76 9.58 -7.86 4.06
C VAL A 76 10.21 -7.28 2.80
N MET A 77 11.46 -6.84 2.94
CA MET A 77 12.06 -5.85 2.06
C MET A 77 12.57 -6.41 0.73
N GLU A 78 12.59 -7.73 0.51
CA GLU A 78 13.16 -8.29 -0.72
C GLU A 78 12.15 -8.63 -1.83
N PRO A 79 11.12 -9.47 -1.62
CA PRO A 79 10.18 -9.79 -2.70
C PRO A 79 9.07 -8.75 -2.89
N ILE A 80 8.68 -8.01 -1.83
CA ILE A 80 7.53 -7.08 -1.86
C ILE A 80 7.85 -5.77 -2.61
N LEU A 81 9.12 -5.45 -2.86
CA LEU A 81 9.47 -4.23 -3.60
C LEU A 81 9.13 -4.30 -5.09
N LYS A 82 8.98 -5.50 -5.67
CA LYS A 82 8.78 -5.63 -7.12
C LYS A 82 7.33 -5.27 -7.50
N PRO A 83 7.12 -4.36 -8.47
CA PRO A 83 5.78 -4.05 -8.98
C PRO A 83 5.08 -5.30 -9.54
N ASN A 84 3.82 -5.52 -9.17
CA ASN A 84 3.04 -6.63 -9.71
C ASN A 84 2.52 -6.28 -11.10
N LEU A 85 2.95 -7.03 -12.12
CA LEU A 85 2.47 -6.90 -13.49
C LEU A 85 1.18 -7.71 -13.66
N VAL A 86 0.13 -7.04 -14.11
CA VAL A 86 -1.17 -7.62 -14.50
C VAL A 86 -1.58 -7.04 -15.86
N GLN A 87 -2.77 -7.38 -16.34
CA GLN A 87 -3.31 -6.86 -17.60
C GLN A 87 -4.77 -6.43 -17.47
N THR A 88 -5.18 -5.50 -18.32
CA THR A 88 -6.59 -5.13 -18.52
C THR A 88 -7.33 -6.21 -19.32
N ILE A 89 -8.66 -6.07 -19.45
CA ILE A 89 -9.50 -6.97 -20.27
C ILE A 89 -9.13 -6.94 -21.77
N TYR A 90 -8.42 -5.90 -22.22
CA TYR A 90 -7.96 -5.73 -23.60
C TYR A 90 -6.48 -6.11 -23.79
N GLY A 91 -5.85 -6.70 -22.78
CA GLY A 91 -4.45 -7.15 -22.85
C GLY A 91 -3.41 -6.04 -22.61
N THR A 92 -3.82 -4.80 -22.31
CA THR A 92 -2.88 -3.72 -21.95
C THR A 92 -2.19 -4.04 -20.62
N PRO A 93 -0.84 -3.98 -20.53
CA PRO A 93 -0.11 -4.21 -19.29
C PRO A 93 -0.39 -3.13 -18.25
N ALA A 94 -0.50 -3.52 -16.98
CA ALA A 94 -0.75 -2.63 -15.86
C ALA A 94 0.06 -3.05 -14.63
N PHE A 95 0.61 -2.08 -13.89
CA PHE A 95 1.26 -2.34 -12.60
C PHE A 95 0.32 -2.01 -11.44
N VAL A 96 0.13 -2.96 -10.52
CA VAL A 96 -0.63 -2.76 -9.27
C VAL A 96 0.32 -2.89 -8.09
N HIS A 97 0.72 -1.75 -7.51
CA HIS A 97 1.76 -1.73 -6.49
C HIS A 97 1.70 -0.51 -5.57
N GLY A 98 1.63 -0.75 -4.26
CA GLY A 98 1.37 0.27 -3.24
C GLY A 98 -0.10 0.66 -3.14
N GLY A 99 -0.43 1.59 -2.25
CA GLY A 99 -1.79 2.08 -2.04
C GLY A 99 -1.99 2.76 -0.67
N PRO A 100 -1.19 3.78 -0.30
CA PRO A 100 -1.40 4.49 0.94
C PRO A 100 -2.65 5.37 0.87
N PHE A 101 -3.23 5.68 2.02
CA PHE A 101 -4.35 6.62 2.11
C PHE A 101 -3.97 7.99 1.54
N ALA A 102 -4.90 8.64 0.86
CA ALA A 102 -4.66 9.96 0.30
C ALA A 102 -4.91 11.12 1.29
N ASN A 103 -5.64 10.87 2.39
CA ASN A 103 -5.88 11.87 3.45
C ASN A 103 -4.65 12.06 4.34
N ILE A 104 -4.21 10.99 5.00
CA ILE A 104 -3.09 10.99 5.97
C ILE A 104 -1.73 10.69 5.33
N ALA A 105 -1.69 10.33 4.06
CA ALA A 105 -0.47 10.11 3.30
C ALA A 105 -0.64 10.63 1.86
N HIS A 106 0.23 10.19 0.95
CA HIS A 106 0.29 10.71 -0.41
C HIS A 106 -0.57 9.93 -1.41
N GLY A 107 -1.43 8.98 -1.05
CA GLY A 107 -2.53 8.57 -1.95
C GLY A 107 -2.22 8.00 -3.34
N ARG A 108 -1.06 7.40 -3.58
CA ARG A 108 -0.61 6.97 -4.92
C ARG A 108 0.15 5.65 -4.90
N ASN A 109 0.18 4.97 -6.05
CA ASN A 109 1.04 3.81 -6.28
C ASN A 109 2.52 4.16 -6.07
N SER A 110 3.36 3.14 -5.87
CA SER A 110 4.79 3.35 -5.60
C SER A 110 5.52 4.13 -6.69
N VAL A 111 6.61 4.81 -6.29
CA VAL A 111 7.58 5.43 -7.23
C VAL A 111 8.17 4.37 -8.17
N LEU A 112 8.59 3.22 -7.63
CA LEU A 112 9.22 2.15 -8.40
C LEU A 112 8.33 1.66 -9.55
N ALA A 113 7.04 1.40 -9.31
CA ALA A 113 6.10 1.00 -10.37
C ALA A 113 5.95 2.06 -11.46
N THR A 114 5.95 3.34 -11.08
CA THR A 114 5.83 4.45 -12.03
C THR A 114 7.09 4.59 -12.88
N ILE A 115 8.28 4.47 -12.27
CA ILE A 115 9.57 4.49 -12.96
C ILE A 115 9.69 3.29 -13.91
N THR A 116 9.31 2.10 -13.47
CA THR A 116 9.34 0.89 -14.31
C THR A 116 8.43 1.05 -15.53
N ALA A 117 7.21 1.58 -15.35
CA ALA A 117 6.32 1.87 -16.47
C ALA A 117 6.91 2.90 -17.45
N LEU A 118 7.47 4.00 -16.94
CA LEU A 118 8.08 5.05 -17.75
C LEU A 118 9.27 4.54 -18.59
N ARG A 119 9.98 3.50 -18.12
CA ARG A 119 11.09 2.89 -18.87
C ARG A 119 10.64 1.86 -19.90
N LEU A 120 9.50 1.19 -19.67
CA LEU A 120 9.05 0.07 -20.50
C LEU A 120 8.02 0.48 -21.57
N ALA A 121 7.33 1.61 -21.40
CA ALA A 121 6.26 2.04 -22.28
C ALA A 121 6.48 3.46 -22.80
N GLY A 122 6.04 3.73 -24.04
CA GLY A 122 6.05 5.08 -24.61
C GLY A 122 5.09 6.03 -23.91
N TYR A 123 4.00 5.50 -23.32
CA TYR A 123 3.04 6.25 -22.51
C TYR A 123 2.79 5.51 -21.20
N THR A 124 2.76 6.26 -20.10
CA THR A 124 2.44 5.74 -18.77
C THR A 124 1.29 6.55 -18.19
N VAL A 125 0.18 5.87 -17.88
CA VAL A 125 -0.96 6.46 -17.17
C VAL A 125 -0.88 6.06 -15.70
N THR A 126 -1.01 7.04 -14.81
CA THR A 126 -1.07 6.84 -13.36
C THR A 126 -2.15 7.73 -12.78
N GLU A 127 -2.68 7.37 -11.61
CA GLU A 127 -3.72 8.13 -10.93
C GLU A 127 -3.29 8.65 -9.56
N ALA A 128 -4.08 9.59 -9.04
CA ALA A 128 -4.00 10.10 -7.69
C ALA A 128 -5.38 10.01 -7.03
N GLY A 129 -5.45 9.45 -5.81
CA GLY A 129 -6.71 9.40 -5.07
C GLY A 129 -7.19 10.78 -4.59
N PHE A 130 -8.51 10.95 -4.46
CA PHE A 130 -9.25 12.22 -4.27
C PHE A 130 -9.23 13.16 -5.48
N GLY A 131 -9.89 14.32 -5.34
CA GLY A 131 -9.91 15.38 -6.35
C GLY A 131 -8.55 16.01 -6.57
N ALA A 132 -8.43 16.87 -7.58
CA ALA A 132 -7.15 17.50 -7.94
C ALA A 132 -6.56 18.38 -6.84
N ASP A 133 -7.41 18.91 -5.96
CA ASP A 133 -7.10 19.71 -4.78
C ASP A 133 -6.19 19.00 -3.77
N LEU A 134 -6.24 17.66 -3.70
CA LEU A 134 -5.50 16.88 -2.72
C LEU A 134 -4.78 15.68 -3.36
N GLY A 135 -5.44 15.08 -4.35
CA GLY A 135 -4.92 14.23 -5.40
C GLY A 135 -3.63 14.71 -6.01
N SER A 136 -3.85 15.62 -6.96
CA SER A 136 -2.84 16.07 -7.90
C SER A 136 -1.81 16.97 -7.24
N GLU A 137 -2.21 17.83 -6.31
CA GLU A 137 -1.29 18.70 -5.56
C GLU A 137 -0.17 17.88 -4.91
N LYS A 138 -0.53 16.91 -4.07
CA LYS A 138 0.44 16.03 -3.40
C LYS A 138 1.20 15.13 -4.39
N PHE A 139 0.62 14.76 -5.54
CA PHE A 139 1.37 14.04 -6.58
C PHE A 139 2.53 14.89 -7.08
N ILE A 140 2.25 16.14 -7.44
CA ILE A 140 3.22 17.09 -7.98
C ILE A 140 4.25 17.48 -6.91
N ALA A 141 3.80 17.78 -5.69
CA ALA A 141 4.69 18.26 -4.64
C ALA A 141 5.57 17.16 -4.02
N ILE A 142 5.06 15.93 -3.87
CA ILE A 142 5.74 14.87 -3.11
C ILE A 142 6.29 13.77 -4.01
N LYS A 143 5.52 13.33 -5.01
CA LYS A 143 5.90 12.16 -5.82
C LYS A 143 6.77 12.53 -7.00
N VAL A 144 6.45 13.59 -7.74
CA VAL A 144 7.22 14.02 -8.93
C VAL A 144 8.71 14.26 -8.67
N PRO A 145 9.15 14.85 -7.53
CA PRO A 145 10.59 15.00 -7.24
C PRO A 145 11.35 13.67 -7.19
N ASN A 146 10.65 12.55 -6.99
CA ASN A 146 11.21 11.20 -6.94
C ASN A 146 11.01 10.42 -8.25
N LEU A 147 10.47 11.03 -9.30
CA LEU A 147 10.25 10.41 -10.62
C LEU A 147 11.32 10.83 -11.62
N LEU A 148 11.37 10.12 -12.76
CA LEU A 148 12.28 10.45 -13.87
C LEU A 148 11.85 11.71 -14.63
N LYS A 149 10.54 12.04 -14.61
CA LYS A 149 9.97 13.20 -15.29
C LYS A 149 8.67 13.66 -14.62
N ALA A 150 8.33 14.93 -14.84
CA ALA A 150 7.00 15.46 -14.53
C ALA A 150 5.94 14.95 -15.54
N PRO A 151 4.65 14.99 -15.19
CA PRO A 151 3.56 14.67 -16.12
C PRO A 151 3.56 15.60 -17.32
N ASP A 152 3.38 15.04 -18.52
CA ASP A 152 3.15 15.84 -19.72
C ASP A 152 1.71 16.35 -19.83
N VAL A 153 0.76 15.61 -19.23
CA VAL A 153 -0.67 15.92 -19.27
C VAL A 153 -1.36 15.46 -17.98
N SER A 154 -2.40 16.20 -17.56
CA SER A 154 -3.30 15.81 -16.47
C SER A 154 -4.72 15.68 -16.99
N VAL A 155 -5.41 14.60 -16.63
CA VAL A 155 -6.82 14.37 -16.98
C VAL A 155 -7.66 14.44 -15.71
N ASN A 156 -8.58 15.40 -15.64
CA ASN A 156 -9.52 15.55 -14.52
C ASN A 156 -10.86 14.90 -14.89
N LEU A 157 -11.26 13.89 -14.12
CA LEU A 157 -12.51 13.18 -14.34
C LEU A 157 -13.68 13.92 -13.69
N CYS A 158 -14.79 14.04 -14.42
CA CYS A 158 -16.07 14.52 -13.90
C CYS A 158 -17.18 13.69 -14.53
N GLN A 159 -18.02 13.04 -13.72
CA GLN A 159 -19.10 12.19 -14.23
C GLN A 159 -20.36 12.97 -14.61
N ASN A 160 -20.50 14.23 -14.17
CA ASN A 160 -21.62 15.09 -14.58
C ASN A 160 -21.32 16.56 -14.23
N TRP A 161 -20.86 17.35 -15.21
CA TRP A 161 -20.41 18.73 -14.98
C TRP A 161 -21.51 19.62 -14.36
N VAL A 162 -22.76 19.41 -14.77
CA VAL A 162 -23.90 20.16 -14.24
C VAL A 162 -24.13 19.83 -12.77
N GLN A 163 -24.18 18.56 -12.36
CA GLN A 163 -24.39 18.20 -10.94
C GLN A 163 -23.16 18.47 -10.07
N ALA A 164 -21.94 18.36 -10.61
CA ALA A 164 -20.72 18.60 -9.84
C ALA A 164 -20.49 20.10 -9.54
N LEU A 165 -20.94 21.00 -10.41
CA LEU A 165 -20.84 22.46 -10.23
C LEU A 165 -22.11 23.08 -9.65
N SER A 166 -23.22 22.33 -9.59
CA SER A 166 -24.42 22.73 -8.86
C SER A 166 -24.17 22.57 -7.36
N LEU A 167 -23.42 23.51 -6.77
CA LEU A 167 -23.44 23.70 -5.33
C LEU A 167 -24.80 24.30 -4.94
N PRO A 168 -25.42 23.89 -3.82
CA PRO A 168 -26.45 24.70 -3.17
C PRO A 168 -25.89 26.03 -2.65
#